data_AF-A0A533S0T3-F1
#
_entry.id   AF-A0A533S0T3-F1
#
_cell.length_a   1.000
_cell.length_b   1.000
_cell.length_c   1.000
_cell.angle_alpha   90.00
_cell.angle_beta   90.00
_cell.angle_gamma   90.00
#
_symmetry.space_group_name_H-M   'P 1'
#
loop_
_entity.id
_entity.type
_entity.pdbx_description
1 polymer ?
#
loop_
_entity_poly.entity_id
_entity_poly.type
_entity_poly.pdbx_seq_one_letter_code
_entity_poly.pdbx_strand_id
1 'polypeptide(L)'
;MGLQVPLVYNTSGYDSTASLKELNGVINIYLPDLRYASDKWAKKFSHAPDYVVRARQAIKEMYRQVGDLVVDESDVAQTGLIVRHLILPNGLAGIEESLTWLVRELSPTVTVSIMSQYKPMHRAPRIPLLSRKITVDEHETVLQLLTDLGIENGWVQEMGSAEEYLPDFEREGHPFSPVPQGTEDSIPAKVFRGH
;
A
#
# COMPACT_ATOMS: atom_id res chain seq x y z
N MET A 1 -10.45 0.55 -33.63
CA MET A 1 -10.26 -0.08 -32.30
C MET A 1 -8.90 0.35 -31.80
N GLY A 2 -8.85 1.10 -30.70
CA GLY A 2 -7.62 1.57 -30.07
C GLY A 2 -7.43 0.86 -28.74
N LEU A 3 -6.18 0.60 -28.36
CA LEU A 3 -5.84 0.06 -27.04
C LEU A 3 -6.23 1.10 -25.98
N GLN A 4 -7.27 0.82 -25.20
CA GLN A 4 -7.57 1.58 -23.98
C GLN A 4 -6.71 1.01 -22.86
N VAL A 5 -5.60 1.70 -22.54
CA VAL A 5 -4.74 1.35 -21.42
C VAL A 5 -5.26 2.06 -20.17
N PRO A 6 -5.61 1.35 -19.08
CA PRO A 6 -6.02 1.97 -17.83
C PRO A 6 -4.90 2.86 -17.26
N LEU A 7 -5.23 4.10 -16.91
CA LEU A 7 -4.30 5.02 -16.28
C LEU A 7 -4.29 4.80 -14.76
N VAL A 8 -3.11 4.46 -14.23
CA VAL A 8 -2.88 4.23 -12.80
C VAL A 8 -2.20 5.45 -12.18
N TYR A 9 -2.77 5.97 -11.09
CA TYR A 9 -2.18 7.05 -10.30
C TYR A 9 -1.67 6.51 -8.95
N ASN A 10 -0.35 6.32 -8.89
CA ASN A 10 0.35 5.88 -7.68
C ASN A 10 0.80 7.09 -6.86
N THR A 11 0.38 7.17 -5.60
CA THR A 11 0.59 8.35 -4.76
C THR A 11 0.82 8.02 -3.29
N SER A 12 1.39 8.97 -2.55
CA SER A 12 1.55 8.92 -1.08
C SER A 12 0.24 9.10 -0.30
N GLY A 13 -0.86 9.37 -0.99
CA GLY A 13 -2.16 9.71 -0.40
C GLY A 13 -2.23 11.12 0.17
N TYR A 14 -1.11 11.85 0.30
CA TYR A 14 -1.08 13.21 0.85
C TYR A 14 -1.38 14.30 -0.19
N ASP A 15 -2.34 14.02 -1.08
CA ASP A 15 -2.70 14.89 -2.20
C ASP A 15 -3.70 15.96 -1.79
N SER A 16 -3.71 17.08 -2.53
CA SER A 16 -4.76 18.07 -2.37
C SER A 16 -6.06 17.58 -3.02
N THR A 17 -7.18 17.70 -2.32
CA THR A 17 -8.50 17.34 -2.87
C THR A 17 -8.89 18.19 -4.06
N ALA A 18 -8.40 19.44 -4.15
CA ALA A 18 -8.59 20.28 -5.33
C ALA A 18 -7.91 19.67 -6.56
N SER A 19 -6.65 19.26 -6.44
CA SER A 19 -5.91 18.59 -7.53
C SER A 19 -6.58 17.29 -7.95
N LEU A 20 -7.06 16.48 -7.01
CA LEU A 20 -7.76 15.24 -7.34
C LEU A 20 -9.05 15.48 -8.11
N LYS A 21 -9.81 16.53 -7.80
CA LYS A 21 -11.03 16.87 -8.54
C LYS A 21 -10.76 17.19 -10.01
N GLU A 22 -9.63 17.83 -10.31
CA GLU A 22 -9.21 18.08 -11.71
C GLU A 22 -8.85 16.79 -12.46
N LEU A 23 -8.51 15.71 -11.75
CA LEU A 23 -8.19 14.40 -12.31
C LEU A 23 -9.42 13.50 -12.50
N ASN A 24 -10.62 13.97 -12.12
CA ASN A 24 -11.85 13.19 -12.21
C ASN A 24 -12.17 12.81 -13.66
N GLY A 25 -12.34 11.51 -13.91
CA GLY A 25 -12.58 10.95 -15.24
C GLY A 25 -11.32 10.77 -16.10
N VAL A 26 -10.14 11.16 -15.60
CA VAL A 26 -8.85 10.93 -16.26
C VAL A 26 -8.17 9.66 -15.73
N ILE A 27 -8.15 9.50 -14.41
CA ILE A 27 -7.54 8.34 -13.75
C ILE A 27 -8.56 7.21 -13.67
N ASN A 28 -8.14 6.01 -14.08
CA ASN A 28 -8.94 4.80 -13.96
C ASN A 28 -8.72 4.13 -12.60
N ILE A 29 -7.46 4.03 -12.18
CA ILE A 29 -7.09 3.29 -10.98
C ILE A 29 -6.26 4.18 -10.06
N TYR A 30 -6.69 4.31 -8.81
CA TYR A 30 -5.91 4.97 -7.77
C TYR A 30 -5.17 3.96 -6.91
N LEU A 31 -3.89 4.20 -6.67
CA LEU A 31 -3.01 3.36 -5.87
C LEU A 31 -2.33 4.19 -4.75
N PRO A 32 -3.08 4.70 -3.76
CA PRO A 32 -2.51 5.50 -2.68
C PRO A 32 -1.85 4.65 -1.59
N ASP A 33 -0.77 5.17 -1.01
CA ASP A 33 -0.22 4.69 0.25
C ASP A 33 -0.94 5.35 1.43
N LEU A 34 -1.65 4.59 2.26
CA LEU A 34 -2.13 5.05 3.55
C LEU A 34 -1.08 4.69 4.61
N ARG A 35 -0.13 5.60 4.88
CA ARG A 35 1.11 5.26 5.61
C ARG A 35 1.01 5.29 7.13
N TYR A 36 0.16 6.16 7.66
CA TYR A 36 0.07 6.41 9.10
C TYR A 36 -1.37 6.69 9.52
N ALA A 37 -1.77 6.15 10.67
CA ALA A 37 -2.95 6.57 11.42
C ALA A 37 -2.65 7.64 12.49
N SER A 38 -1.38 8.06 12.64
CA SER A 38 -0.98 9.05 13.65
C SER A 38 -0.17 10.20 13.05
N ASP A 39 -0.67 11.43 13.19
CA ASP A 39 0.03 12.65 12.80
C ASP A 39 1.36 12.85 13.56
N LYS A 40 1.47 12.30 14.78
CA LYS A 40 2.73 12.28 15.53
C LYS A 40 3.81 11.53 14.76
N TRP A 41 3.49 10.35 14.23
CA TRP A 41 4.45 9.52 13.48
C TRP A 41 4.66 10.06 12.07
N ALA A 42 3.59 10.50 11.41
CA ALA A 42 3.68 11.11 10.08
C ALA A 42 4.56 12.38 10.09
N LYS A 43 4.40 13.25 11.10
CA LYS A 43 5.27 14.42 11.30
C LYS A 43 6.71 14.00 11.55
N LYS A 44 6.93 13.03 12.46
CA LYS A 44 8.27 12.63 12.90
C LYS A 44 9.08 11.96 11.79
N PHE A 45 8.45 11.11 10.98
CA PHE A 45 9.14 10.27 10.01
C PHE A 45 8.99 10.73 8.56
N SER A 46 7.99 11.57 8.27
CA SER A 46 7.69 12.02 6.91
C SER A 46 7.42 13.52 6.79
N HIS A 47 7.61 14.30 7.86
CA HIS A 47 7.37 15.75 7.89
C HIS A 47 5.95 16.16 7.44
N ALA A 48 4.96 15.30 7.67
CA ALA A 48 3.56 15.53 7.31
C ALA A 48 2.71 15.69 8.58
N PRO A 49 2.49 16.93 9.07
CA PRO A 49 1.90 17.18 10.38
C PRO A 49 0.37 16.99 10.45
N ASP A 50 -0.33 17.05 9.33
CA ASP A 50 -1.77 16.82 9.18
C ASP A 50 -2.07 15.66 8.22
N TYR A 51 -1.15 14.68 8.17
CA TYR A 51 -1.21 13.55 7.25
C TYR A 51 -2.53 12.79 7.32
N VAL A 52 -2.99 12.42 8.52
CA VAL A 52 -4.11 11.51 8.68
C VAL A 52 -5.38 12.11 8.07
N VAL A 53 -5.68 13.38 8.38
CA VAL A 53 -6.86 14.04 7.84
C VAL A 53 -6.75 14.26 6.34
N ARG A 54 -5.58 14.68 5.83
CA ARG A 54 -5.38 14.92 4.39
C ARG A 54 -5.44 13.64 3.58
N ALA A 55 -4.77 12.58 4.04
CA ALA A 55 -4.76 11.29 3.38
C ALA A 55 -6.16 10.67 3.33
N ARG A 56 -6.90 10.73 4.44
CA ARG A 56 -8.29 10.24 4.48
C ARG A 56 -9.21 11.03 3.54
N GLN A 57 -9.04 12.35 3.45
CA GLN A 57 -9.80 13.20 2.51
C GLN A 57 -9.45 12.90 1.05
N ALA A 58 -8.16 12.74 0.74
CA ALA A 58 -7.68 12.39 -0.59
C ALA A 58 -8.21 11.02 -1.03
N ILE A 59 -8.08 10.00 -0.19
CA ILE A 59 -8.55 8.63 -0.48
C ILE A 59 -10.07 8.61 -0.65
N LYS A 60 -10.83 9.37 0.16
CA LYS A 60 -12.29 9.52 -0.04
C LYS A 60 -12.63 10.13 -1.39
N GLU A 61 -11.90 11.15 -1.83
CA GLU A 61 -12.11 11.75 -3.16
C GLU A 61 -11.72 10.78 -4.28
N MET A 62 -10.60 10.05 -4.14
CA MET A 62 -10.21 8.99 -5.09
C MET A 62 -11.31 7.93 -5.21
N TYR A 63 -11.79 7.39 -4.08
CA TYR A 63 -12.86 6.41 -4.05
C TYR A 63 -14.16 6.93 -4.68
N ARG A 64 -14.53 8.19 -4.41
CA ARG A 64 -15.72 8.83 -5.02
C ARG A 64 -15.64 8.85 -6.56
N GLN A 65 -14.43 8.90 -7.13
CA GLN A 65 -14.24 8.96 -8.58
C GLN A 65 -14.29 7.57 -9.24
N VAL A 66 -13.70 6.55 -8.60
CA VAL A 66 -13.46 5.25 -9.26
C VAL A 66 -14.14 4.05 -8.60
N GLY A 67 -14.61 4.19 -7.36
CA GLY A 67 -15.26 3.13 -6.58
C GLY A 67 -14.34 1.97 -6.17
N ASP A 68 -14.97 0.83 -5.88
CA ASP A 68 -14.27 -0.44 -5.63
C ASP A 68 -13.58 -0.97 -6.91
N LEU A 69 -12.58 -1.82 -6.74
CA LEU A 69 -11.82 -2.39 -7.84
C LEU A 69 -12.71 -3.24 -8.75
N VAL A 70 -12.71 -2.92 -10.04
CA VAL A 70 -13.34 -3.70 -11.10
C VAL A 70 -12.23 -4.26 -12.00
N VAL A 71 -12.29 -5.57 -12.23
CA VAL A 71 -11.41 -6.31 -13.13
C VAL A 71 -12.19 -6.81 -14.35
N ASP A 72 -11.50 -7.07 -15.45
CA ASP A 72 -12.09 -7.74 -16.62
C ASP A 72 -12.08 -9.27 -16.48
N GLU A 73 -12.55 -9.97 -17.53
CA GLU A 73 -12.60 -11.43 -17.61
C GLU A 73 -11.20 -12.10 -17.54
N SER A 74 -10.13 -11.34 -17.74
CA SER A 74 -8.74 -11.79 -17.63
C SER A 74 -8.09 -11.35 -16.31
N ASP A 75 -8.89 -10.94 -15.33
CA ASP A 75 -8.45 -10.47 -14.01
C ASP A 75 -7.59 -9.19 -14.03
N VAL A 76 -7.60 -8.45 -15.13
CA VAL A 76 -6.86 -7.18 -15.27
C VAL A 76 -7.71 -6.04 -14.70
N ALA A 77 -7.11 -5.26 -13.80
CA ALA A 77 -7.75 -4.08 -13.23
C ALA A 77 -8.11 -3.04 -14.30
N GLN A 78 -9.38 -2.63 -14.33
CA GLN A 78 -9.92 -1.68 -15.29
C GLN A 78 -10.22 -0.32 -14.65
N THR A 79 -10.77 -0.31 -13.44
CA THR A 79 -11.05 0.91 -12.66
C THR A 79 -11.10 0.57 -11.17
N GLY A 80 -10.84 1.55 -10.30
CA GLY A 80 -11.12 1.44 -8.88
C GLY A 80 -9.95 1.82 -7.97
N LEU A 81 -10.18 1.69 -6.67
CA LEU A 81 -9.21 2.04 -5.63
C LEU A 81 -8.51 0.80 -5.08
N ILE A 82 -7.19 0.84 -5.02
CA ILE A 82 -6.35 -0.14 -4.31
C ILE A 82 -5.53 0.61 -3.26
N VAL A 83 -5.85 0.45 -1.98
CA VAL A 83 -5.11 1.15 -0.90
C VAL A 83 -3.92 0.31 -0.45
N ARG A 84 -2.72 0.87 -0.55
CA ARG A 84 -1.51 0.20 -0.06
C ARG A 84 -1.22 0.59 1.38
N HIS A 85 -0.78 -0.38 2.18
CA HIS A 85 -0.40 -0.15 3.57
C HIS A 85 0.88 -0.91 3.90
N LEU A 86 1.94 -0.19 4.25
CA LEU A 86 3.22 -0.78 4.66
C LEU A 86 3.18 -1.07 6.16
N ILE A 87 3.41 -2.33 6.54
CA ILE A 87 3.59 -2.69 7.93
C ILE A 87 4.93 -2.09 8.41
N LEU A 88 4.86 -1.29 9.48
CA LEU A 88 6.05 -0.74 10.13
C LEU A 88 6.29 -1.42 11.47
N PRO A 89 7.56 -1.60 11.88
CA PRO A 89 7.90 -2.17 13.18
C PRO A 89 7.29 -1.34 14.31
N ASN A 90 6.97 -2.00 15.41
CA ASN A 90 6.37 -1.42 16.62
C ASN A 90 4.98 -0.81 16.36
N GLY A 91 4.27 -1.27 15.34
CA GLY A 91 2.91 -0.81 15.01
C GLY A 91 2.83 0.66 14.58
N LEU A 92 3.95 1.27 14.17
CA LEU A 92 4.04 2.71 13.94
C LEU A 92 3.12 3.24 12.83
N ALA A 93 2.78 2.38 11.85
CA ALA A 93 1.86 2.73 10.77
C ALA A 93 0.41 2.85 11.27
N GLY A 94 0.04 2.19 12.37
CA GLY A 94 -1.33 2.15 12.87
C GLY A 94 -2.28 1.45 11.89
N ILE A 95 -1.96 0.21 11.53
CA ILE A 95 -2.69 -0.56 10.52
C ILE A 95 -4.12 -0.89 10.96
N GLU A 96 -4.35 -1.24 12.23
CA GLU A 96 -5.70 -1.50 12.76
C GLU A 96 -6.64 -0.32 12.57
N GLU A 97 -6.21 0.88 12.97
CA GLU A 97 -7.01 2.09 12.79
C GLU A 97 -7.20 2.43 11.31
N SER A 98 -6.16 2.22 10.48
CA SER A 98 -6.22 2.47 9.04
C SER A 98 -7.22 1.54 8.35
N LEU A 99 -7.14 0.24 8.57
CA LEU A 99 -8.04 -0.75 7.96
C LEU A 99 -9.48 -0.61 8.49
N THR A 100 -9.64 -0.38 9.80
CA THR A 100 -10.96 -0.10 10.38
C THR A 100 -11.59 1.14 9.75
N TRP A 101 -10.81 2.19 9.54
CA TRP A 101 -11.28 3.39 8.85
C TRP A 101 -11.70 3.08 7.40
N LEU A 102 -10.88 2.35 6.64
CA LEU A 102 -11.19 1.99 5.25
C LEU A 102 -12.53 1.25 5.15
N VAL A 103 -12.73 0.21 5.96
CA VAL A 103 -13.95 -0.61 5.95
C VAL A 103 -15.19 0.20 6.33
N ARG A 104 -15.08 1.08 7.33
CA ARG A 104 -16.21 1.85 7.85
C ARG A 104 -16.58 3.06 6.98
N GLU A 105 -15.59 3.72 6.40
CA GLU A 105 -15.76 5.05 5.81
C GLU A 105 -15.72 5.04 4.28
N LEU A 106 -15.24 3.95 3.67
CA LEU A 106 -15.22 3.77 2.22
C LEU A 106 -16.11 2.62 1.81
N SER A 107 -15.70 1.38 2.12
CA SER A 107 -16.40 0.18 1.67
C SER A 107 -15.93 -1.06 2.43
N PRO A 108 -16.82 -1.99 2.83
CA PRO A 108 -16.42 -3.28 3.37
C PRO A 108 -15.68 -4.17 2.35
N THR A 109 -15.83 -3.89 1.05
CA THR A 109 -15.17 -4.63 -0.03
C THR A 109 -13.97 -3.89 -0.62
N VAL A 110 -13.50 -2.83 0.05
CA VAL A 110 -12.35 -2.04 -0.39
C VAL A 110 -11.12 -2.94 -0.60
N THR A 111 -10.43 -2.76 -1.73
CA THR A 111 -9.26 -3.56 -2.05
C THR A 111 -8.01 -2.99 -1.38
N VAL A 112 -7.28 -3.84 -0.66
CA VAL A 112 -6.05 -3.44 0.04
C VAL A 112 -4.82 -4.22 -0.46
N SER A 113 -3.66 -3.57 -0.42
CA SER A 113 -2.37 -4.23 -0.66
C SER A 113 -1.48 -4.03 0.56
N ILE A 114 -1.34 -5.09 1.36
CA ILE A 114 -0.53 -5.10 2.57
C ILE A 114 0.91 -5.45 2.19
N MET A 115 1.81 -4.53 2.50
CA MET A 115 3.23 -4.66 2.21
C MET A 115 3.99 -5.01 3.49
N SER A 116 4.68 -6.14 3.46
CA SER A 116 5.43 -6.70 4.60
C SER A 116 6.94 -6.45 4.48
N GLN A 117 7.36 -5.75 3.42
CA GLN A 117 8.75 -5.63 2.98
C GLN A 117 9.53 -4.47 3.63
N TYR A 118 9.16 -4.04 4.85
CA TYR A 118 9.87 -2.92 5.47
C TYR A 118 11.34 -3.26 5.73
N LYS A 119 12.24 -2.50 5.11
CA LYS A 119 13.69 -2.55 5.39
C LYS A 119 14.18 -1.19 5.89
N PRO A 120 14.89 -1.15 7.03
CA PRO A 120 15.54 0.07 7.49
C PRO A 120 16.57 0.56 6.47
N MET A 121 16.36 1.73 5.89
CA MET A 121 17.27 2.37 4.93
C MET A 121 17.56 3.83 5.31
N HIS A 122 18.65 4.37 4.75
CA HIS A 122 19.08 5.75 4.96
C HIS A 122 19.22 6.13 6.44
N ARG A 123 18.31 6.94 6.98
CA ARG A 123 18.31 7.39 8.39
C ARG A 123 17.59 6.42 9.32
N ALA A 124 16.75 5.52 8.79
CA ALA A 124 15.95 4.60 9.61
C ALA A 124 16.78 3.71 10.56
N PRO A 125 17.96 3.18 10.18
CA PRO A 125 18.82 2.43 11.11
C PRO A 125 19.25 3.23 12.35
N ARG A 126 19.24 4.57 12.29
CA ARG A 126 19.59 5.45 13.42
C ARG A 126 18.39 5.78 14.32
N ILE A 127 17.20 5.33 13.96
CA ILE A 127 15.96 5.58 14.69
C ILE A 127 15.56 4.25 15.36
N PRO A 128 15.68 4.10 16.69
CA PRO A 128 15.45 2.81 17.36
C PRO A 128 14.09 2.15 17.08
N LEU A 129 13.05 2.97 16.85
CA LEU A 129 11.71 2.46 16.53
C LEU A 129 11.54 1.97 15.08
N LEU A 130 12.49 2.29 14.20
CA LEU A 130 12.46 1.95 12.76
C LEU A 130 13.70 1.16 12.33
N SER A 131 14.61 0.82 13.25
CA SER A 131 15.92 0.26 12.92
C SER A 131 15.90 -1.26 12.69
N ARG A 132 14.72 -1.89 12.56
CA ARG A 132 14.57 -3.33 12.31
C ARG A 132 13.50 -3.61 11.27
N LYS A 133 13.57 -4.78 10.63
CA LYS A 133 12.45 -5.36 9.86
C LYS A 133 11.27 -5.66 10.81
N ILE A 134 10.09 -5.89 10.24
CA ILE A 134 8.93 -6.39 11.00
C ILE A 134 9.20 -7.81 11.53
N THR A 135 8.54 -8.19 12.63
CA THR A 135 8.58 -9.57 13.14
C THR A 135 7.49 -10.43 12.51
N VAL A 136 7.63 -11.75 12.64
CA VAL A 136 6.57 -12.71 12.25
C VAL A 136 5.28 -12.40 13.03
N ASP A 137 5.37 -12.16 14.34
CA ASP A 137 4.18 -11.83 15.15
C ASP A 137 3.46 -10.56 14.67
N GLU A 138 4.21 -9.52 14.26
CA GLU A 138 3.62 -8.31 13.69
C GLU A 138 2.90 -8.60 12.37
N HIS A 139 3.45 -9.47 11.53
CA HIS A 139 2.81 -9.92 10.30
C HIS A 139 1.55 -10.75 10.55
N GLU A 140 1.62 -11.75 11.43
CA GLU A 140 0.48 -12.61 11.79
C GLU A 140 -0.65 -11.80 12.43
N THR A 141 -0.32 -10.81 13.27
CA THR A 141 -1.31 -9.88 13.83
C THR A 141 -2.09 -9.16 12.73
N VAL A 142 -1.43 -8.79 11.63
CA VAL A 142 -2.08 -8.14 10.49
C VAL A 142 -2.97 -9.12 9.71
N LEU A 143 -2.54 -10.37 9.53
CA LEU A 143 -3.37 -11.39 8.89
C LEU A 143 -4.64 -11.68 9.68
N GLN A 144 -4.54 -11.77 11.01
CA GLN A 144 -5.69 -11.95 11.89
C GLN A 144 -6.63 -10.74 11.80
N LEU A 145 -6.07 -9.52 11.81
CA LEU A 145 -6.85 -8.29 11.67
C LEU A 145 -7.63 -8.22 10.35
N LEU A 146 -7.04 -8.62 9.22
CA LEU A 146 -7.76 -8.69 7.93
C LEU A 146 -8.97 -9.63 8.03
N THR A 147 -8.78 -10.77 8.70
CA THR A 147 -9.84 -11.76 8.93
C THR A 147 -10.94 -11.20 9.84
N ASP A 148 -10.58 -10.57 10.95
CA ASP A 148 -11.51 -10.01 11.93
C ASP A 148 -12.35 -8.86 11.36
N LEU A 149 -11.76 -8.08 10.44
CA LEU A 149 -12.46 -7.00 9.74
C LEU A 149 -13.25 -7.48 8.52
N GLY A 150 -13.15 -8.75 8.14
CA GLY A 150 -13.81 -9.31 6.96
C GLY A 150 -13.29 -8.75 5.64
N ILE A 151 -12.01 -8.36 5.58
CA ILE A 151 -11.40 -7.82 4.36
C ILE A 151 -10.98 -8.99 3.47
N GLU A 152 -11.78 -9.25 2.45
CA GLU A 152 -11.58 -10.38 1.53
C GLU A 152 -10.90 -10.00 0.21
N ASN A 153 -10.78 -8.71 -0.10
CA ASN A 153 -10.25 -8.23 -1.37
C ASN A 153 -8.84 -7.65 -1.20
N GLY A 154 -7.84 -8.31 -1.77
CA GLY A 154 -6.50 -7.74 -1.80
C GLY A 154 -5.34 -8.72 -1.88
N TRP A 155 -4.17 -8.20 -1.51
CA TRP A 155 -2.90 -8.90 -1.54
C TRP A 155 -2.14 -8.69 -0.24
N VAL A 156 -1.52 -9.74 0.27
CA VAL A 156 -0.51 -9.64 1.33
C VAL A 156 0.81 -10.17 0.79
N GLN A 157 1.86 -9.35 0.89
CA GLN A 157 3.22 -9.73 0.51
C GLN A 157 3.87 -10.61 1.59
N GLU A 158 4.64 -11.62 1.17
CA GLU A 158 5.44 -12.43 2.09
C GLU A 158 6.63 -11.66 2.66
N MET A 159 7.01 -11.94 3.92
CA MET A 159 8.08 -11.20 4.60
C MET A 159 9.49 -11.31 3.96
N GLY A 160 9.73 -12.33 3.12
CA GLY A 160 11.01 -12.55 2.45
C GLY A 160 11.22 -11.70 1.19
N SER A 161 10.15 -11.21 0.59
CA SER A 161 10.18 -10.55 -0.73
C SER A 161 10.91 -9.20 -0.74
N ALA A 162 11.25 -8.62 0.41
CA ALA A 162 11.98 -7.36 0.49
C ALA A 162 13.35 -7.41 -0.22
N GLU A 163 13.98 -8.57 -0.33
CA GLU A 163 15.32 -8.71 -0.92
C GLU A 163 15.29 -8.70 -2.46
N GLU A 164 14.13 -8.98 -3.07
CA GLU A 164 13.94 -9.02 -4.52
C GLU A 164 13.69 -7.63 -5.13
N TYR A 165 13.08 -6.71 -4.38
CA TYR A 165 12.62 -5.40 -4.89
C TYR A 165 13.54 -4.22 -4.53
N LEU A 166 14.67 -4.46 -3.89
CA LEU A 166 15.57 -3.39 -3.46
C LEU A 166 16.58 -3.05 -4.55
N PRO A 167 16.55 -1.84 -5.11
CA PRO A 167 17.59 -1.42 -6.02
C PRO A 167 18.91 -1.20 -5.29
N ASP A 168 19.99 -1.77 -5.83
CA ASP A 168 21.35 -1.54 -5.39
C ASP A 168 22.00 -0.42 -6.22
N PHE A 169 21.84 0.82 -5.77
CA PHE A 169 22.40 1.98 -6.46
C PHE A 169 23.93 2.10 -6.36
N GLU A 170 24.59 1.28 -5.54
CA GLU A 170 26.06 1.19 -5.49
C GLU A 170 26.60 0.22 -6.56
N ARG A 171 25.72 -0.54 -7.22
CA ARG A 171 26.06 -1.44 -8.32
C ARG A 171 26.22 -0.67 -9.63
N GLU A 172 27.36 -0.81 -10.28
CA GLU A 172 27.54 -0.30 -11.65
C GLU A 172 26.58 -1.01 -12.63
N GLY A 173 25.84 -0.21 -13.40
CA GLY A 173 25.05 -0.64 -14.56
C GLY A 173 23.61 -1.12 -14.28
N HIS A 174 23.39 -1.96 -13.27
CA HIS A 174 22.09 -2.63 -13.08
C HIS A 174 21.57 -2.60 -11.64
N PRO A 175 21.15 -1.42 -11.16
CA PRO A 175 20.66 -1.26 -9.79
C PRO A 175 19.38 -2.05 -9.53
N PHE A 176 18.55 -2.31 -10.54
CA PHE A 176 17.27 -3.02 -10.39
C PHE A 176 17.34 -4.53 -10.65
N SER A 177 18.54 -5.09 -10.89
CA SER A 177 18.67 -6.53 -11.12
C SER A 177 18.53 -7.30 -9.81
N PRO A 178 17.70 -8.36 -9.77
CA PRO A 178 17.58 -9.21 -8.59
C PRO A 178 18.96 -9.74 -8.18
N VAL A 179 19.18 -9.89 -6.87
CA VAL A 179 20.35 -10.60 -6.36
C VAL A 179 20.24 -12.05 -6.85
N PRO A 180 21.28 -12.64 -7.48
CA PRO A 180 21.18 -14.02 -7.93
C PRO A 180 21.03 -14.95 -6.72
N GLN A 181 19.82 -15.42 -6.47
CA GLN A 181 19.53 -16.58 -5.65
C GLN A 181 19.00 -17.69 -6.57
N GLY A 182 19.31 -18.94 -6.23
CA GLY A 182 18.98 -20.11 -7.02
C GLY A 182 17.49 -20.16 -7.38
N THR A 183 17.24 -20.63 -8.59
CA THR A 183 15.93 -20.88 -9.22
C THR A 183 14.78 -21.09 -8.24
N GLU A 184 13.91 -20.11 -8.12
CA GLU A 184 12.49 -20.27 -7.83
C GLU A 184 11.75 -19.13 -8.55
N ASP A 185 10.77 -19.49 -9.38
CA ASP A 185 9.89 -18.55 -10.06
C ASP A 185 9.12 -17.74 -9.00
N SER A 186 9.53 -16.49 -8.77
CA SER A 186 8.95 -15.63 -7.74
C SER A 186 7.55 -15.16 -8.13
N ILE A 187 6.49 -15.71 -7.52
CA ILE A 187 5.41 -14.96 -6.82
C ILE A 187 4.73 -15.92 -5.80
N PRO A 188 4.64 -15.55 -4.50
CA PRO A 188 3.32 -15.58 -3.89
C PRO A 188 3.06 -14.29 -3.10
N ALA A 189 2.10 -13.49 -3.57
CA ALA A 189 1.27 -12.73 -2.65
C ALA A 189 0.13 -13.66 -2.26
N LYS A 190 -0.27 -13.70 -0.99
CA LYS A 190 -1.54 -14.34 -0.66
C LYS A 190 -2.65 -13.43 -1.21
N VAL A 191 -3.20 -13.83 -2.34
CA VAL A 191 -4.33 -13.17 -2.98
C VAL A 191 -5.57 -13.66 -2.27
N PHE A 192 -6.35 -12.73 -1.73
CA PHE A 192 -7.68 -13.01 -1.24
C PHE A 192 -8.65 -12.29 -2.18
N ARG A 193 -9.66 -13.01 -2.67
CA ARG A 193 -10.78 -12.45 -3.43
C ARG A 193 -12.06 -13.05 -2.87
N GLY A 194 -12.99 -12.20 -2.46
CA GLY A 194 -14.34 -12.62 -2.08
C GLY A 194 -15.12 -13.16 -3.29
N HIS A 195 -15.97 -14.16 -3.06
CA HIS A 195 -16.83 -14.80 -4.07
C HIS A 195 -18.18 -14.08 -4.24
#